data_AF-A0A4U3MJ46-F1
#
_entry.id   AF-A0A4U3MJ46-F1
#
_cell.length_a   1.000
_cell.length_b   1.000
_cell.length_c   1.000
_cell.angle_alpha   90.00
_cell.angle_beta   90.00
_cell.angle_gamma   90.00
#
_symmetry.space_group_name_H-M   'P 1'
#
loop_
_entity.id
_entity.type
_entity.pdbx_description
1 polymer ?
#
loop_
_entity_poly.entity_id
_entity_poly.type
_entity_poly.pdbx_seq_one_letter_code
_entity_poly.pdbx_strand_id
1 'polypeptide(L)'
;MAETSHQGSHAGSAKSWVAVTTILIGTIISGAGLTGLGADTANWTMVWVGVGVSAVGAVLALVFDVFSDVVIDAPRVMDARDHHSPFEH
;
A
#
# COMPACT_ATOMS: atom_id res chain seq x y z
N MET A 1 -9.37 -10.33 -32.71
CA MET A 1 -8.84 -9.15 -31.99
C MET A 1 -8.18 -9.68 -30.74
N ALA A 2 -6.86 -9.51 -30.59
CA ALA A 2 -6.16 -9.97 -29.41
C ALA A 2 -6.56 -9.06 -28.24
N GLU A 3 -7.24 -9.64 -27.25
CA GLU A 3 -7.52 -8.99 -25.99
C GLU A 3 -6.17 -8.72 -25.32
N THR A 4 -5.76 -7.45 -25.29
CA THR A 4 -4.61 -7.03 -24.52
C THR A 4 -4.97 -7.28 -23.06
N SER A 5 -4.45 -8.36 -22.49
CA SER A 5 -4.50 -8.59 -21.06
C SER A 5 -3.87 -7.38 -20.38
N HIS A 6 -4.70 -6.49 -19.87
CA HIS A 6 -4.28 -5.47 -18.92
C HIS A 6 -3.73 -6.26 -17.74
N GLN A 7 -2.42 -6.46 -17.71
CA GLN A 7 -1.72 -6.97 -16.53
C GLN A 7 -2.04 -5.96 -15.43
N GLY A 8 -2.99 -6.32 -14.57
CA GLY A 8 -3.33 -5.54 -13.39
C GLY A 8 -2.03 -5.32 -12.63
N SER A 9 -1.55 -4.08 -12.64
CA SER A 9 -0.33 -3.74 -11.93
C SER A 9 -0.65 -3.87 -10.44
N HIS A 10 -0.07 -4.88 -9.78
CA HIS A 10 -0.13 -5.01 -8.32
C HIS A 10 0.50 -3.81 -7.60
N ALA A 11 1.13 -2.88 -8.33
CA ALA A 11 1.75 -1.71 -7.76
C ALA A 11 0.76 -0.62 -7.37
N GLY A 12 -0.50 -0.64 -7.82
CA GLY A 12 -1.41 0.50 -7.60
C GLY A 12 -0.94 1.78 -8.34
N SER A 13 -1.68 2.86 -8.12
CA SER A 13 -1.49 4.21 -8.62
C SER A 13 -0.27 4.90 -8.01
N ALA A 14 0.43 5.69 -8.83
CA ALA A 14 1.54 6.52 -8.39
C ALA A 14 1.14 7.50 -7.27
N LYS A 15 -0.13 7.93 -7.20
CA LYS A 15 -0.62 8.83 -6.13
C LYS A 15 -0.59 8.15 -4.77
N SER A 16 -1.05 6.90 -4.69
CA SER A 16 -1.02 6.09 -3.48
C SER A 16 0.40 5.84 -2.98
N TRP A 17 1.34 5.64 -3.91
CA TRP A 17 2.76 5.52 -3.58
C TRP A 17 3.33 6.76 -2.90
N VAL A 18 2.83 7.96 -3.20
CA VAL A 18 3.25 9.17 -2.49
C VAL A 18 2.88 9.08 -1.01
N ALA A 19 1.67 8.62 -0.69
CA ALA A 19 1.26 8.43 0.70
C ALA A 19 2.13 7.35 1.39
N VAL A 20 2.30 6.19 0.75
CA VAL A 20 3.08 5.06 1.30
C VAL A 20 4.53 5.45 1.56
N THR A 21 5.20 6.06 0.58
CA THR A 21 6.61 6.47 0.72
C THR A 21 6.78 7.56 1.78
N THR A 22 5.83 8.48 1.91
CA THR A 22 5.87 9.51 2.96
C THR A 22 5.79 8.87 4.36
N ILE A 23 4.87 7.93 4.56
CA ILE A 23 4.75 7.18 5.83
C ILE A 23 6.03 6.37 6.10
N LEU A 24 6.58 5.72 5.07
CA LEU A 24 7.81 4.95 5.19
C LEU A 24 8.99 5.83 5.61
N ILE A 25 9.14 7.01 5.01
CA ILE A 25 10.19 7.98 5.38
C ILE A 25 10.03 8.42 6.83
N GLY A 26 8.81 8.80 7.25
CA GLY A 26 8.56 9.18 8.65
C GLY A 26 8.89 8.06 9.64
N THR A 27 8.56 6.82 9.28
CA THR A 27 8.88 5.62 10.07
C THR A 27 10.37 5.38 10.16
N ILE A 28 11.12 5.54 9.05
CA ILE A 28 12.59 5.42 9.04
C ILE A 28 13.23 6.51 9.91
N ILE A 29 12.78 7.75 9.80
CA ILE A 29 13.28 8.87 10.62
C ILE A 29 13.03 8.59 12.11
N SER A 30 11.82 8.17 12.46
CA SER A 30 11.48 7.86 13.85
C SER A 30 12.26 6.65 14.38
N GLY A 31 12.37 5.58 13.59
CA GLY A 31 13.14 4.38 13.94
C GLY A 31 14.62 4.67 14.15
N ALA A 32 15.21 5.47 13.26
CA ALA A 32 16.58 5.94 13.40
C ALA A 32 16.76 6.83 14.65
N GLY A 33 15.76 7.62 15.04
CA GLY A 33 15.79 8.40 16.29
C GLY A 33 15.81 7.51 17.54
N LEU A 34 15.11 6.36 17.49
CA LEU A 34 15.05 5.40 18.59
C LEU A 34 16.35 4.62 18.81
N THR A 35 17.20 4.47 17.79
CA THR A 35 18.51 3.81 17.95
C THR A 35 19.54 4.69 18.68
N GLY A 36 19.17 5.94 19.01
CA GLY A 36 20.08 6.93 19.57
C GLY A 36 21.16 7.40 18.59
N LEU A 37 21.19 6.89 17.34
CA LEU A 37 22.23 7.15 16.34
C LEU A 37 23.67 7.02 16.88
N GLY A 38 23.88 6.15 17.86
CA GLY A 38 25.18 5.97 18.53
C GLY A 38 25.38 6.79 19.81
N ALA A 39 24.37 7.53 20.28
CA ALA A 39 24.32 8.11 21.62
C ALA A 39 23.59 7.18 22.61
N ASP A 40 23.87 7.34 23.92
CA ASP A 40 23.32 6.49 24.99
C ASP A 40 21.79 6.57 25.15
N THR A 41 21.13 7.53 24.50
CA THR A 41 19.69 7.77 24.64
C THR A 41 19.03 8.09 23.31
N ALA A 42 17.72 7.82 23.22
CA ALA A 42 16.93 8.10 22.03
C ALA A 42 16.86 9.61 21.72
N ASN A 43 16.92 9.96 20.43
CA ASN A 43 16.71 11.33 19.97
C ASN A 43 15.21 11.60 19.81
N TRP A 44 14.59 12.07 20.88
CA TRP A 44 13.14 12.33 20.94
C TRP A 44 12.67 13.39 19.93
N THR A 45 13.48 14.41 19.65
CA THR A 45 13.14 15.40 18.62
C THR A 45 12.99 14.75 17.26
N MET A 46 13.94 13.89 16.88
CA MET A 46 13.92 13.18 15.60
C MET A 46 12.76 12.17 15.53
N VAL A 47 12.44 11.50 16.65
CA VAL A 47 11.23 10.68 16.77
C VAL A 47 9.98 11.48 16.44
N TRP A 48 9.79 12.65 17.07
CA TRP A 48 8.61 13.47 16.83
C TRP A 48 8.55 14.06 15.42
N VAL A 49 9.69 14.39 14.80
CA VAL A 49 9.74 14.75 13.38
C VAL A 49 9.26 13.59 12.51
N GLY A 50 9.77 12.37 12.74
CA GLY A 50 9.34 11.19 12.01
C GLY A 50 7.84 10.91 12.17
N VAL A 51 7.32 11.01 13.40
CA VAL A 51 5.87 10.90 13.69
C VAL A 51 5.07 11.95 12.92
N GLY A 52 5.52 13.20 12.89
CA GLY A 52 4.88 14.27 12.14
C GLY A 52 4.83 13.99 10.64
N VAL A 53 5.93 13.51 10.05
CA VAL A 53 5.98 13.10 8.63
C VAL A 53 5.03 11.94 8.35
N SER A 54 4.99 10.93 9.23
CA SER A 54 4.05 9.81 9.11
C SER A 54 2.60 10.26 9.20
N ALA A 55 2.28 11.23 10.06
CA ALA A 55 0.95 11.79 10.18
C ALA A 55 0.51 12.51 8.89
N VAL A 56 1.42 13.27 8.25
CA VAL A 56 1.16 13.86 6.93
C VAL A 56 0.89 12.77 5.89
N GLY A 57 1.70 11.71 5.88
CA GLY A 57 1.48 10.55 5.01
C GLY A 57 0.14 9.85 5.24
N ALA A 58 -0.31 9.74 6.50
CA ALA A 58 -1.63 9.20 6.83
C ALA A 58 -2.78 10.08 6.30
N VAL A 59 -2.65 11.41 6.38
CA VAL A 59 -3.62 12.33 5.75
C VAL A 59 -3.63 12.14 4.24
N LEU A 60 -2.47 12.02 3.59
CA LEU A 60 -2.38 11.74 2.16
C LEU A 60 -3.03 10.40 1.79
N ALA A 61 -2.88 9.37 2.62
CA ALA A 61 -3.50 8.06 2.41
C ALA A 61 -5.05 8.15 2.42
N LEU A 62 -5.61 8.98 3.30
CA LEU A 62 -7.05 9.27 3.33
C LEU A 62 -7.49 10.06 2.09
N VAL A 63 -6.72 11.08 1.69
CA VAL A 63 -7.04 11.94 0.54
C VAL A 63 -6.96 11.17 -0.79
N PHE A 64 -5.99 10.28 -0.93
CA PHE A 64 -5.81 9.49 -2.15
C PHE A 64 -6.60 8.20 -2.16
N ASP A 65 -7.36 7.92 -1.10
CA ASP A 65 -8.15 6.70 -0.95
C ASP A 65 -7.34 5.45 -1.29
N VAL A 66 -6.21 5.31 -0.58
CA VAL A 66 -5.17 4.31 -0.87
C VAL A 66 -5.71 2.87 -0.92
N PHE A 67 -6.82 2.59 -0.24
CA PHE A 67 -7.44 1.27 -0.23
C PHE A 67 -8.28 0.97 -1.47
N SER A 68 -8.79 1.99 -2.15
CA SER A 68 -9.44 1.83 -3.46
C SER A 68 -8.43 1.48 -4.57
N ASP A 69 -7.16 1.76 -4.34
CA ASP A 69 -6.08 1.51 -5.28
C ASP A 69 -5.54 0.07 -5.25
N VAL A 70 -5.84 -0.68 -4.17
CA VAL A 70 -5.49 -2.10 -4.02
C VAL A 70 -6.67 -3.02 -4.31
N VAL A 71 -7.77 -2.51 -4.87
CA VAL A 71 -8.98 -3.30 -5.12
C VAL A 71 -8.64 -4.50 -5.99
N ILE A 72 -8.78 -5.67 -5.37
CA ILE A 72 -8.58 -7.01 -5.92
C ILE A 72 -9.77 -7.32 -6.80
N ASP A 73 -9.57 -7.27 -8.12
CA ASP A 73 -10.51 -7.55 -9.21
C ASP A 73 -11.88 -6.84 -9.12
N ALA A 74 -12.31 -6.24 -10.23
CA ALA A 74 -13.74 -5.99 -10.42
C ALA A 74 -14.51 -7.32 -10.23
N PRO A 75 -15.78 -7.29 -9.76
CA PRO A 75 -16.56 -8.51 -9.59
C PRO A 75 -16.40 -9.41 -10.82
N ARG A 76 -15.85 -10.60 -10.62
CA ARG A 76 -15.63 -11.54 -11.73
C ARG A 76 -17.00 -11.99 -12.19
N VAL A 77 -17.53 -11.35 -13.23
CA VAL A 77 -18.71 -11.81 -13.94
C VAL A 77 -18.27 -12.98 -14.80
N MET A 78 -18.18 -14.15 -14.17
CA MET A 78 -17.93 -15.40 -14.88
C MET A 78 -19.29 -15.91 -15.36
N ASP A 79 -19.43 -16.18 -16.66
CA ASP A 79 -20.55 -16.97 -17.15
C ASP A 79 -20.59 -18.29 -16.36
N ALA A 80 -21.79 -18.73 -16.01
CA ALA A 80 -21.99 -20.04 -15.40
C ALA A 80 -21.45 -21.10 -16.37
N ARG A 81 -20.23 -21.59 -16.12
CA ARG A 81 -19.70 -22.73 -16.85
C ARG A 81 -20.42 -23.95 -16.34
N ASP A 82 -21.11 -24.64 -17.25
CA ASP A 82 -21.64 -25.97 -16.97
C ASP A 82 -20.49 -26.88 -16.55
N HIS A 83 -20.54 -27.34 -15.31
CA HIS A 83 -19.56 -28.26 -14.76
C HIS A 83 -19.97 -29.69 -15.12
N HIS A 84 -19.50 -30.17 -16.27
CA HIS A 84 -19.66 -31.58 -16.61
C HIS A 84 -18.69 -32.43 -15.82
N SER A 85 -19.25 -33.23 -14.91
CA SER A 85 -18.46 -34.23 -14.20
C SER A 85 -18.21 -35.44 -15.11
N PRO A 86 -17.07 -36.13 -14.97
CA PRO A 86 -16.79 -37.36 -15.73
C PRO A 86 -17.78 -38.50 -15.46
N PHE A 87 -18.75 -38.30 -14.56
CA PHE A 87 -19.71 -39.29 -14.08
C PHE A 87 -21.17 -38.92 -14.39
N GLU A 88 -21.41 -37.89 -15.21
CA GLU A 88 -22.75 -37.67 -15.76
C GLU A 88 -22.99 -38.71 -16.86
N HIS A 89 -23.98 -39.60 -16.65
CA HIS A 89 -24.46 -40.59 -17.63
C HIS A 89 -25.92 -40.30 -17.97
#